data_AF-A0A2M7P7S2-F1
#
_entry.id   AF-A0A2M7P7S2-F1
#
_cell.length_a   1.000
_cell.length_b   1.000
_cell.length_c   1.000
_cell.angle_alpha   90.00
_cell.angle_beta   90.00
_cell.angle_gamma   90.00
#
_symmetry.space_group_name_H-M   'P 1'
#
loop_
_entity.id
_entity.type
_entity.pdbx_description
1 polymer ?
#
loop_
_entity_poly.entity_id
_entity_poly.type
_entity_poly.pdbx_seq_one_letter_code
_entity_poly.pdbx_strand_id
1 'polypeptide(L)'
;MRLTWAGFRPIFFHVSRPGRLPRPFTFKREPRFVVSSQQEKEIQRRRTFGIISHPDAGKTTLTEKLLLFGGAIQMAGAVKSRKTSQHAVSDWMAIEQERGISVTSSVMKFNYRDFEVNLLDTPGHQDFSEDTYRVLTAVDSALMVIDNAKGVETQTEKLMEVCRMRNTPVITFINKLDREGLEPLEILADIEDKLQIECTPLSWPIGMGKGFKGVYDLYRRELQLFTPGQTVRPQDRIVITDLDDPQLDAALGRQADKLRGDIELLQGAANPFDLTEYLKASQSPVFFGSAINNFGVKELLDAFVELAP
;
A
#
# COMPACT_ATOMS: atom_id res chain seq x y z
N MET A 1 36.50 31.53 81.77
CA MET A 1 37.31 32.52 81.00
C MET A 1 36.62 32.68 79.65
N ARG A 2 35.80 33.73 79.53
CA ARG A 2 35.94 34.85 78.57
C ARG A 2 35.61 34.45 77.12
N LEU A 3 34.41 34.82 76.64
CA LEU A 3 34.06 36.07 75.90
C LEU A 3 34.27 35.86 74.38
N THR A 4 33.46 36.29 73.39
CA THR A 4 32.19 37.03 73.25
C THR A 4 31.88 37.22 71.74
N TRP A 5 30.59 37.24 71.35
CA TRP A 5 29.85 38.16 70.43
C TRP A 5 30.39 38.45 69.00
N ALA A 6 29.64 38.78 67.94
CA ALA A 6 28.27 39.23 67.61
C ALA A 6 28.05 38.89 66.11
N GLY A 7 26.90 38.89 65.44
CA GLY A 7 25.52 39.25 65.73
C GLY A 7 24.75 39.22 64.40
N PHE A 8 23.46 38.90 64.40
CA PHE A 8 22.56 39.21 63.28
C PHE A 8 21.14 39.36 63.83
N ARG A 9 20.53 40.53 63.56
CA ARG A 9 19.17 40.89 63.96
C ARG A 9 18.15 40.23 63.02
N PRO A 10 17.03 39.68 63.51
CA PRO A 10 15.94 39.27 62.64
C PRO A 10 15.11 40.49 62.21
N ILE A 11 14.84 40.56 60.91
CA ILE A 11 13.98 41.56 60.27
C ILE A 11 12.52 41.19 60.55
N PHE A 12 11.79 42.08 61.22
CA PHE A 12 10.33 42.01 61.32
C PHE A 12 9.71 42.35 59.96
N PHE A 13 9.03 41.40 59.33
CA PHE A 13 8.15 41.67 58.18
C PHE A 13 6.74 42.01 58.66
N HIS A 14 6.27 43.15 58.17
CA HIS A 14 4.98 43.77 58.42
C HIS A 14 3.86 42.96 57.74
N VAL A 15 2.86 42.51 58.51
CA VAL A 15 1.67 41.82 57.97
C VAL A 15 0.80 42.83 57.23
N SER A 16 0.77 42.73 55.90
CA SER A 16 -0.17 43.45 55.03
C SER A 16 -1.23 42.49 54.49
N ARG A 17 -2.47 42.99 54.46
CA ARG A 17 -3.79 42.41 54.12
C ARG A 17 -3.83 41.23 53.12
N PRO A 18 -4.83 40.32 53.23
CA PRO A 18 -5.00 39.21 52.30
C PRO A 18 -5.44 39.70 50.92
N GLY A 19 -4.58 39.51 49.92
CA GLY A 19 -4.88 39.72 48.50
C GLY A 19 -5.79 38.62 47.96
N ARG A 20 -6.77 38.99 47.13
CA ARG A 20 -7.66 38.06 46.42
C ARG A 20 -6.85 37.10 45.55
N LEU A 21 -7.16 35.80 45.65
CA LEU A 21 -6.68 34.77 44.73
C LEU A 21 -7.06 35.13 43.27
N PRO A 22 -6.15 34.98 42.29
CA PRO A 22 -6.51 35.16 40.89
C PRO A 22 -7.56 34.12 40.48
N ARG A 23 -8.57 34.55 39.72
CA ARG A 23 -9.60 33.66 39.18
C ARG A 23 -8.95 32.60 38.28
N PRO A 24 -9.44 31.35 38.28
CA PRO A 24 -8.93 30.34 37.35
C PRO A 24 -9.11 30.81 35.91
N PHE A 25 -8.05 30.73 35.12
CA PHE A 25 -8.09 30.92 33.68
C PHE A 25 -9.06 29.89 33.09
N THR A 26 -10.25 30.33 32.70
CA THR A 26 -11.13 29.54 31.85
C THR A 26 -10.48 29.43 30.48
N PHE A 27 -9.93 28.26 30.15
CA PHE A 27 -9.59 27.90 28.77
C PHE A 27 -10.85 28.09 27.92
N LYS A 28 -10.86 29.09 27.04
CA LYS A 28 -11.85 29.15 25.96
C LYS A 28 -11.65 27.88 25.14
N ARG A 29 -12.67 27.02 25.10
CA ARG A 29 -12.71 25.93 24.12
C ARG A 29 -12.50 26.55 22.75
N GLU A 30 -11.44 26.14 22.06
CA GLU A 30 -11.24 26.50 20.66
C GLU A 30 -12.49 26.11 19.86
N PRO A 31 -12.87 26.88 18.84
CA PRO A 31 -13.98 26.50 17.99
C PRO A 31 -13.67 25.13 17.38
N ARG A 32 -14.56 24.15 17.58
CA ARG A 32 -14.51 22.91 16.80
C ARG A 32 -14.58 23.34 15.34
N PHE A 33 -13.55 23.07 14.57
CA PHE A 33 -13.61 23.17 13.12
C PHE A 33 -14.75 22.27 12.65
N VAL A 34 -15.87 22.87 12.25
CA VAL A 34 -16.97 22.14 11.61
C VAL A 34 -16.59 22.07 10.14
N VAL A 35 -16.18 20.88 9.70
CA VAL A 35 -15.91 20.62 8.29
C VAL A 35 -17.25 20.74 7.54
N SER A 36 -17.29 21.53 6.47
CA SER A 36 -18.49 21.61 5.64
C SER A 36 -18.75 20.28 4.94
N SER A 37 -20.01 19.95 4.65
CA SER A 37 -20.36 18.72 3.93
C SER A 37 -19.65 18.59 2.57
N GLN A 38 -19.29 19.72 1.94
CA GLN A 38 -18.49 19.74 0.72
C GLN A 38 -17.03 19.37 0.98
N GLN A 39 -16.44 19.85 2.08
CA GLN A 39 -15.08 19.49 2.49
C GLN A 39 -15.00 18.02 2.92
N GLU A 40 -15.99 17.49 3.62
CA GLU A 40 -16.04 16.06 3.98
C GLU A 40 -16.06 15.17 2.74
N LYS A 41 -16.89 15.51 1.75
CA LYS A 41 -16.90 14.79 0.45
C LYS A 41 -15.55 14.82 -0.24
N GLU A 42 -14.91 15.99 -0.27
CA GLU A 42 -13.58 16.14 -0.86
C GLU A 42 -12.51 15.35 -0.10
N ILE A 43 -12.59 15.27 1.23
CA ILE A 43 -11.68 14.44 2.04
C ILE A 43 -11.88 12.96 1.73
N GLN A 44 -13.11 12.46 1.77
CA GLN A 44 -13.44 11.05 1.50
C GLN A 44 -13.07 10.59 0.09
N ARG A 45 -12.91 11.52 -0.84
CA ARG A 45 -12.54 11.25 -2.24
C ARG A 45 -11.04 11.00 -2.45
N ARG A 46 -10.19 11.42 -1.51
CA ARG A 46 -8.73 11.36 -1.68
C ARG A 46 -8.18 10.02 -1.21
N ARG A 47 -7.21 9.49 -1.96
CA ARG A 47 -6.43 8.32 -1.57
C ARG A 47 -4.95 8.66 -1.70
N THR A 48 -4.25 8.75 -0.58
CA THR A 48 -2.82 9.10 -0.57
C THR A 48 -2.00 7.90 -0.11
N PHE A 49 -1.16 7.37 -0.99
CA PHE A 49 -0.44 6.14 -0.71
C PHE A 49 0.96 6.09 -1.29
N GLY A 50 1.78 5.22 -0.73
CA GLY A 50 3.09 4.87 -1.26
C GLY A 50 3.12 3.43 -1.73
N ILE A 51 3.96 3.11 -2.72
CA ILE A 51 4.24 1.71 -3.06
C ILE A 51 5.48 1.26 -2.30
N ILE A 52 5.44 0.11 -1.63
CA ILE A 52 6.60 -0.50 -0.96
C ILE A 52 6.96 -1.81 -1.64
N SER A 53 8.23 -2.02 -1.94
CA SER A 53 8.69 -3.27 -2.56
C SER A 53 10.19 -3.44 -2.43
N HIS A 54 10.66 -4.68 -2.61
CA HIS A 54 12.07 -4.92 -2.93
C HIS A 54 12.41 -4.36 -4.33
N PRO A 55 13.70 -4.01 -4.58
CA PRO A 55 14.22 -3.81 -5.93
C PRO A 55 13.72 -4.88 -6.91
N ASP A 56 13.39 -4.46 -8.13
CA ASP A 56 12.95 -5.34 -9.22
C ASP A 56 11.63 -6.09 -9.03
N ALA A 57 10.93 -5.98 -7.88
CA ALA A 57 9.62 -6.62 -7.68
C ALA A 57 8.54 -6.12 -8.65
N GLY A 58 8.74 -4.91 -9.20
CA GLY A 58 7.94 -4.37 -10.30
C GLY A 58 7.20 -3.08 -9.98
N LYS A 59 7.53 -2.38 -8.89
CA LYS A 59 6.98 -1.06 -8.50
C LYS A 59 6.81 -0.10 -9.68
N THR A 60 7.89 0.20 -10.41
CA THR A 60 7.85 1.15 -11.55
C THR A 60 6.88 0.70 -12.65
N THR A 61 6.78 -0.62 -12.88
CA THR A 61 5.86 -1.17 -13.89
C THR A 61 4.41 -1.05 -13.42
N LEU A 62 4.15 -1.33 -12.14
CA LEU A 62 2.82 -1.15 -11.56
C LEU A 62 2.39 0.31 -11.56
N THR A 63 3.28 1.22 -11.13
CA THR A 63 3.07 2.69 -11.20
C THR A 63 2.68 3.15 -12.59
N GLU A 64 3.40 2.71 -13.63
CA GLU A 64 3.05 3.03 -15.02
C GLU A 64 1.60 2.60 -15.35
N LYS A 65 1.19 1.40 -14.95
CA LYS A 65 -0.16 0.89 -15.23
C LYS A 65 -1.24 1.65 -14.47
N LEU A 66 -1.02 1.95 -13.20
CA LEU A 66 -1.95 2.75 -12.40
C LEU A 66 -2.18 4.14 -13.03
N LEU A 67 -1.11 4.79 -13.51
CA LEU A 67 -1.21 6.06 -14.22
C LEU A 67 -2.00 5.95 -15.53
N LEU A 68 -1.81 4.86 -16.29
CA LEU A 68 -2.59 4.62 -17.51
C LEU A 68 -4.08 4.46 -17.21
N PHE A 69 -4.45 3.75 -16.14
CA PHE A 69 -5.85 3.64 -15.71
C PHE A 69 -6.44 4.98 -15.28
N GLY A 70 -5.61 5.87 -14.71
CA GLY A 70 -6.00 7.24 -14.40
C GLY A 70 -6.04 8.22 -15.58
N GLY A 71 -5.82 7.75 -16.82
CA GLY A 71 -5.74 8.61 -18.01
C GLY A 71 -4.49 9.51 -18.05
N ALA A 72 -3.53 9.31 -17.15
CA ALA A 72 -2.31 10.10 -17.01
C ALA A 72 -1.22 9.67 -17.99
N ILE A 73 -1.53 9.64 -19.29
CA ILE A 73 -0.70 9.07 -20.36
C ILE A 73 0.71 9.69 -20.40
N GLN A 74 0.83 11.01 -20.26
CA GLN A 74 2.11 11.70 -20.28
C GLN A 74 3.01 11.29 -19.09
N MET A 75 2.43 11.18 -17.89
CA MET A 75 3.15 10.74 -16.70
C MET A 75 3.57 9.27 -16.81
N ALA A 76 2.69 8.40 -17.31
CA ALA A 76 3.02 7.01 -17.58
C ALA A 76 4.17 6.87 -18.58
N GLY A 77 4.18 7.69 -19.64
CA GLY A 77 5.28 7.77 -20.60
C GLY A 77 6.60 8.15 -19.95
N ALA A 78 6.60 9.15 -19.06
CA ALA A 78 7.79 9.58 -18.33
C ALA A 78 8.34 8.47 -17.40
N VAL A 79 7.46 7.76 -16.67
CA VAL A 79 7.84 6.62 -15.82
C VAL A 79 8.45 5.48 -16.64
N LYS A 80 7.86 5.18 -17.79
CA LYS A 80 8.39 4.17 -18.72
C LYS A 80 9.77 4.56 -19.25
N SER A 81 9.96 5.82 -19.63
CA SER A 81 11.26 6.32 -20.09
C SER A 81 12.35 6.21 -19.03
N ARG A 82 12.04 6.51 -17.75
CA ARG A 82 12.96 6.31 -16.62
C ARG A 82 13.42 4.85 -16.50
N LYS A 83 12.51 3.89 -16.67
CA LYS A 83 12.84 2.45 -16.66
C LYS A 83 13.81 2.05 -17.79
N THR A 84 13.65 2.62 -18.98
CA THR A 84 14.51 2.30 -20.13
C THR A 84 15.89 2.96 -20.04
N SER A 85 16.01 4.14 -19.39
CA SER A 85 17.29 4.83 -19.19
C SER A 85 18.15 4.25 -18.06
N GLN A 86 17.63 3.33 -17.24
CA GLN A 86 18.37 2.70 -16.14
C GLN A 86 19.52 1.76 -16.58
N HIS A 87 19.69 1.48 -17.86
CA HIS A 87 20.79 0.61 -18.34
C HIS A 87 22.18 1.28 -18.32
N ALA A 88 22.30 2.54 -17.88
CA ALA A 88 23.57 3.24 -17.65
C ALA A 88 23.55 3.93 -16.26
N VAL A 89 23.60 3.13 -15.20
CA VAL A 89 23.37 3.53 -13.79
C VAL A 89 24.38 4.57 -13.29
N SER A 90 25.64 4.56 -13.77
CA SER A 90 26.68 5.50 -13.32
C SER A 90 26.51 6.90 -13.87
N ASP A 91 26.10 7.02 -15.13
CA ASP A 91 26.08 8.30 -15.85
C ASP A 91 24.80 9.08 -15.53
N TRP A 92 23.72 8.38 -15.16
CA TRP A 92 22.44 8.99 -14.87
C TRP A 92 22.43 9.77 -13.55
N MET A 93 23.09 9.26 -12.49
CA MET A 93 23.25 9.95 -11.20
C MET A 93 24.02 11.28 -11.36
N ALA A 94 25.05 11.30 -12.20
CA ALA A 94 25.82 12.52 -12.50
C ALA A 94 24.97 13.55 -13.28
N ILE A 95 24.15 13.10 -14.23
CA ILE A 95 23.27 13.95 -15.04
C ILE A 95 22.12 14.54 -14.20
N GLU A 96 21.54 13.80 -13.27
CA GLU A 96 20.50 14.32 -12.35
C GLU A 96 21.06 15.38 -11.40
N GLN A 97 22.27 15.14 -10.87
CA GLN A 97 22.96 16.09 -10.00
C GLN A 97 23.33 17.39 -10.76
N GLU A 98 23.73 17.30 -12.03
CA GLU A 98 24.00 18.46 -12.89
C GLU A 98 22.75 19.24 -13.32
N ARG A 99 21.59 18.58 -13.47
CA ARG A 99 20.36 19.23 -13.95
C ARG A 99 19.44 19.78 -12.85
N GLY A 100 19.77 19.54 -11.58
CA GLY A 100 18.94 19.97 -10.44
C GLY A 100 17.55 19.33 -10.41
N ILE A 101 17.35 18.26 -11.20
CA ILE A 101 16.13 17.46 -11.21
C ILE A 101 16.33 16.44 -10.10
N SER A 102 15.89 16.84 -8.91
CA SER A 102 16.18 16.11 -7.69
C SER A 102 15.62 14.68 -7.71
N VAL A 103 16.41 13.75 -7.18
CA VAL A 103 16.11 12.37 -6.73
C VAL A 103 15.02 12.33 -5.62
N THR A 104 14.38 13.46 -5.33
CA THR A 104 13.33 13.58 -4.30
C THR A 104 12.00 13.04 -4.82
N SER A 105 11.31 12.33 -3.92
CA SER A 105 10.01 11.68 -4.11
C SER A 105 9.06 12.47 -5.02
N SER A 106 8.87 11.98 -6.25
CA SER A 106 7.87 12.56 -7.16
C SER A 106 6.48 12.16 -6.67
N VAL A 107 5.66 13.16 -6.33
CA VAL A 107 4.23 12.95 -6.10
C VAL A 107 3.52 12.91 -7.44
N MET A 108 2.81 11.82 -7.71
CA MET A 108 2.02 11.63 -8.93
C MET A 108 0.54 11.66 -8.57
N LYS A 109 -0.20 12.57 -9.19
CA LYS A 109 -1.63 12.74 -8.95
C LYS A 109 -2.43 12.36 -10.19
N PHE A 110 -3.45 11.53 -10.04
CA PHE A 110 -4.36 11.16 -11.12
C PHE A 110 -5.77 10.93 -10.58
N ASN A 111 -6.77 11.01 -11.46
CA ASN A 111 -8.15 10.71 -11.09
C ASN A 111 -8.47 9.28 -11.55
N TYR A 112 -9.17 8.52 -10.72
CA TYR A 112 -9.69 7.21 -11.10
C TYR A 112 -11.12 7.05 -10.59
N ARG A 113 -12.07 6.85 -11.50
CA ARG A 113 -13.52 6.98 -11.21
C ARG A 113 -13.78 8.33 -10.55
N ASP A 114 -14.52 8.34 -9.44
CA ASP A 114 -14.80 9.54 -8.66
C ASP A 114 -13.67 9.88 -7.67
N PHE A 115 -12.57 9.12 -7.60
CA PHE A 115 -11.50 9.32 -6.60
C PHE A 115 -10.33 10.16 -7.12
N GLU A 116 -9.71 10.91 -6.22
CA GLU A 116 -8.44 11.62 -6.45
C GLU A 116 -7.30 10.82 -5.80
N VAL A 117 -6.41 10.28 -6.63
CA VAL A 117 -5.34 9.38 -6.18
C VAL A 117 -4.01 10.12 -6.19
N ASN A 118 -3.34 10.13 -5.04
CA ASN A 118 -2.01 10.69 -4.84
C ASN A 118 -1.03 9.55 -4.53
N LEU A 119 -0.17 9.24 -5.48
CA LEU A 119 0.87 8.24 -5.35
C LEU A 119 2.20 8.93 -5.05
N LEU A 120 2.78 8.62 -3.89
CA LEU A 120 4.12 9.04 -3.53
C LEU A 120 5.11 7.93 -3.90
N ASP A 121 6.04 8.22 -4.81
CA ASP A 121 7.04 7.24 -5.21
C ASP A 121 8.11 7.08 -4.13
N THR A 122 8.30 5.85 -3.63
CA THR A 122 9.41 5.52 -2.73
C THR A 122 10.64 5.12 -3.56
N PRO A 123 11.84 5.70 -3.35
CA PRO A 123 13.05 5.20 -4.00
C PRO A 123 13.31 3.72 -3.65
N GLY A 124 13.54 2.89 -4.66
CA GLY A 124 13.56 1.42 -4.53
C GLY A 124 14.91 0.74 -4.73
N HIS A 125 15.99 1.47 -5.05
CA HIS A 125 17.32 0.89 -5.29
C HIS A 125 18.34 1.55 -4.38
N GLN A 126 19.02 0.74 -3.54
CA GLN A 126 20.22 0.98 -2.70
C GLN A 126 20.25 2.24 -1.80
N ASP A 127 19.59 3.32 -2.20
CA ASP A 127 19.28 4.52 -1.43
C ASP A 127 18.07 4.28 -0.53
N PHE A 128 18.17 3.26 0.34
CA PHE A 128 17.28 3.20 1.50
C PHE A 128 17.70 4.30 2.47
N SER A 129 17.29 5.52 2.12
CA SER A 129 17.58 6.75 2.83
C SER A 129 16.43 7.10 3.78
N GLU A 130 16.68 8.11 4.61
CA GLU A 130 15.66 8.78 5.42
C GLU A 130 14.44 9.21 4.57
N ASP A 131 14.62 9.46 3.27
CA ASP A 131 13.56 9.96 2.39
C ASP A 131 12.47 8.92 2.13
N THR A 132 12.81 7.63 2.05
CA THR A 132 11.82 6.56 1.91
C THR A 132 10.94 6.45 3.16
N TYR A 133 11.55 6.59 4.34
CA TYR A 133 10.79 6.66 5.58
C TYR A 133 9.91 7.90 5.64
N ARG A 134 10.43 9.07 5.22
CA ARG A 134 9.66 10.32 5.16
C ARG A 134 8.44 10.19 4.25
N VAL A 135 8.55 9.53 3.10
CA VAL A 135 7.40 9.25 2.24
C VAL A 135 6.35 8.44 2.99
N LEU A 136 6.75 7.37 3.68
CA LEU A 136 5.81 6.56 4.47
C LEU A 136 5.21 7.31 5.65
N THR A 137 5.78 8.44 6.07
CA THR A 137 5.18 9.31 7.07
C THR A 137 4.08 10.22 6.54
N ALA A 138 4.02 10.41 5.21
CA ALA A 138 3.13 11.34 4.52
C ALA A 138 1.97 10.67 3.78
N VAL A 139 1.83 9.34 3.92
CA VAL A 139 0.78 8.54 3.26
C VAL A 139 -0.19 7.98 4.27
N ASP A 140 -1.44 7.81 3.85
CA ASP A 140 -2.52 7.25 4.66
C ASP A 140 -2.54 5.71 4.59
N SER A 141 -2.02 5.14 3.50
CA SER A 141 -1.88 3.69 3.29
C SER A 141 -0.67 3.34 2.43
N ALA A 142 -0.34 2.05 2.34
CA ALA A 142 0.70 1.53 1.46
C ALA A 142 0.20 0.40 0.55
N LEU A 143 0.79 0.30 -0.64
CA LEU A 143 0.62 -0.80 -1.57
C LEU A 143 1.92 -1.60 -1.63
N MET A 144 1.92 -2.80 -1.07
CA MET A 144 3.08 -3.69 -1.08
C MET A 144 3.11 -4.52 -2.37
N VAL A 145 4.27 -4.56 -3.05
CA VAL A 145 4.47 -5.36 -4.26
C VAL A 145 5.50 -6.45 -3.98
N ILE A 146 5.11 -7.69 -4.20
CA ILE A 146 5.94 -8.88 -4.00
C ILE A 146 6.14 -9.59 -5.34
N ASP A 147 7.36 -10.06 -5.60
CA ASP A 147 7.67 -10.92 -6.74
C ASP A 147 7.26 -12.36 -6.43
N ASN A 148 6.35 -12.94 -7.24
CA ASN A 148 5.87 -14.31 -7.08
C ASN A 148 7.00 -15.35 -7.01
N ALA A 149 8.13 -15.11 -7.69
CA ALA A 149 9.24 -16.06 -7.72
C ALA A 149 10.15 -15.97 -6.49
N LYS A 150 10.09 -14.87 -5.75
CA LYS A 150 11.05 -14.59 -4.67
C LYS A 150 10.41 -14.50 -3.28
N GLY A 151 9.11 -14.22 -3.21
CA GLY A 151 8.43 -13.96 -1.95
C GLY A 151 8.93 -12.68 -1.27
N VAL A 152 8.91 -12.68 0.05
CA VAL A 152 9.35 -11.57 0.89
C VAL A 152 10.88 -11.52 0.95
N GLU A 153 11.41 -10.38 0.52
CA GLU A 153 12.84 -10.06 0.56
C GLU A 153 13.14 -9.00 1.65
N THR A 154 14.41 -8.88 2.05
CA THR A 154 14.87 -8.04 3.19
C THR A 154 14.39 -6.58 3.15
N GLN A 155 14.26 -6.00 1.96
CA GLN A 155 13.80 -4.62 1.80
C GLN A 155 12.31 -4.48 2.12
N THR A 156 11.51 -5.47 1.74
CA THR A 156 10.08 -5.53 2.02
C THR A 156 9.85 -5.61 3.53
N GLU A 157 10.64 -6.42 4.24
CA GLU A 157 10.60 -6.52 5.71
C GLU A 157 10.84 -5.16 6.39
N LYS A 158 11.90 -4.46 5.99
CA LYS A 158 12.25 -3.14 6.55
C LYS A 158 11.16 -2.10 6.30
N LEU A 159 10.60 -2.06 5.09
CA LEU A 159 9.50 -1.15 4.73
C LEU A 159 8.22 -1.46 5.51
N MET A 160 7.94 -2.75 5.73
CA MET A 160 6.80 -3.18 6.51
C MET A 160 6.94 -2.79 7.99
N GLU A 161 8.15 -2.86 8.55
CA GLU A 161 8.40 -2.41 9.93
C GLU A 161 8.03 -0.93 10.11
N VAL A 162 8.35 -0.08 9.14
CA VAL A 162 7.99 1.35 9.16
C VAL A 162 6.49 1.55 9.09
N CYS A 163 5.80 0.79 8.22
CA CYS A 163 4.33 0.84 8.14
C CYS A 163 3.69 0.39 9.46
N ARG A 164 4.23 -0.66 10.08
CA ARG A 164 3.76 -1.18 11.38
C ARG A 164 3.94 -0.17 12.50
N MET A 165 5.05 0.56 12.56
CA MET A 165 5.28 1.62 13.55
C MET A 165 4.22 2.74 13.51
N ARG A 166 3.49 2.87 12.39
CA ARG A 166 2.46 3.89 12.18
C ARG A 166 1.05 3.33 12.06
N ASN A 167 0.88 2.01 12.19
CA ASN A 167 -0.37 1.31 11.86
C ASN A 167 -0.88 1.70 10.46
N THR A 168 0.03 1.86 9.49
CA THR A 168 -0.33 2.20 8.11
C THR A 168 -0.96 0.96 7.45
N PRO A 169 -2.23 1.02 6.99
CA PRO A 169 -2.88 -0.08 6.29
C PRO A 169 -2.13 -0.47 5.01
N VAL A 170 -1.98 -1.77 4.77
CA VAL A 170 -1.23 -2.30 3.62
C VAL A 170 -2.11 -3.20 2.77
N ILE A 171 -2.19 -2.91 1.48
CA ILE A 171 -2.72 -3.84 0.46
C ILE A 171 -1.54 -4.51 -0.22
N THR A 172 -1.63 -5.80 -0.50
CA THR A 172 -0.54 -6.57 -1.12
C THR A 172 -0.88 -6.98 -2.54
N PHE A 173 0.07 -6.84 -3.46
CA PHE A 173 -0.01 -7.31 -4.84
C PHE A 173 1.14 -8.27 -5.16
N ILE A 174 0.81 -9.52 -5.41
CA ILE A 174 1.72 -10.56 -5.88
C ILE A 174 1.84 -10.44 -7.39
N ASN A 175 3.01 -10.01 -7.84
CA ASN A 175 3.30 -9.66 -9.22
C ASN A 175 4.08 -10.77 -9.94
N LYS A 176 4.13 -10.68 -11.27
CA LYS A 176 4.89 -11.56 -12.17
C LYS A 176 4.36 -12.99 -12.27
N LEU A 177 3.05 -13.19 -12.18
CA LEU A 177 2.43 -14.50 -12.44
C LEU A 177 2.59 -15.02 -13.87
N ASP A 178 3.07 -14.20 -14.80
CA ASP A 178 3.56 -14.62 -16.11
C ASP A 178 4.85 -15.48 -16.05
N ARG A 179 5.41 -15.68 -14.85
CA ARG A 179 6.61 -16.48 -14.58
C ARG A 179 6.32 -17.56 -13.55
N GLU A 180 7.08 -18.64 -13.62
CA GLU A 180 7.10 -19.66 -12.56
C GLU A 180 7.62 -19.04 -11.26
N GLY A 181 7.11 -19.51 -10.12
CA GLY A 181 7.51 -19.03 -8.81
C GLY A 181 7.01 -19.93 -7.69
N LEU A 182 6.75 -19.33 -6.54
CA LEU A 182 6.23 -20.03 -5.36
C LEU A 182 4.73 -20.35 -5.54
N GLU A 183 4.27 -21.41 -4.87
CA GLU A 183 2.83 -21.68 -4.82
C GLU A 183 2.10 -20.58 -4.04
N PRO A 184 0.85 -20.20 -4.42
CA PRO A 184 0.17 -19.07 -3.80
C PRO A 184 0.05 -19.17 -2.28
N LEU A 185 -0.24 -20.35 -1.74
CA LEU A 185 -0.32 -20.59 -0.29
C LEU A 185 1.04 -20.45 0.40
N GLU A 186 2.13 -20.85 -0.26
CA GLU A 186 3.49 -20.66 0.27
C GLU A 186 3.84 -19.18 0.34
N ILE A 187 3.40 -18.37 -0.64
CA ILE A 187 3.59 -16.92 -0.63
C ILE A 187 2.82 -16.27 0.52
N LEU A 188 1.57 -16.68 0.76
CA LEU A 188 0.81 -16.16 1.90
C LEU A 188 1.50 -16.49 3.22
N ALA A 189 1.94 -17.74 3.39
CA ALA A 189 2.67 -18.16 4.58
C ALA A 189 3.99 -17.37 4.75
N ASP A 190 4.75 -17.16 3.66
CA ASP A 190 5.98 -16.38 3.67
C ASP A 190 5.74 -14.91 4.10
N ILE A 191 4.60 -14.33 3.69
CA ILE A 191 4.17 -13.00 4.14
C ILE A 191 3.80 -13.00 5.61
N GLU A 192 2.93 -13.91 6.05
CA GLU A 192 2.50 -13.98 7.44
C GLU A 192 3.67 -14.19 8.40
N ASP A 193 4.58 -15.12 8.06
CA ASP A 193 5.72 -15.47 8.89
C ASP A 193 6.75 -14.33 8.98
N LYS A 194 7.14 -13.71 7.86
CA LYS A 194 8.19 -12.67 7.87
C LYS A 194 7.65 -11.30 8.19
N LEU A 195 6.45 -10.98 7.72
CA LEU A 195 5.86 -9.65 7.81
C LEU A 195 4.84 -9.52 8.94
N GLN A 196 4.54 -10.60 9.67
CA GLN A 196 3.72 -10.56 10.89
C GLN A 196 2.40 -9.79 10.66
N ILE A 197 1.76 -10.06 9.52
CA ILE A 197 0.50 -9.48 9.09
C ILE A 197 -0.33 -10.58 8.46
N GLU A 198 -1.60 -10.64 8.81
CA GLU A 198 -2.51 -11.67 8.32
C GLU A 198 -2.85 -11.44 6.85
N CYS A 199 -2.72 -12.47 6.01
CA CYS A 199 -3.07 -12.36 4.60
C CYS A 199 -4.53 -12.69 4.38
N THR A 200 -5.22 -11.83 3.63
CA THR A 200 -6.59 -12.11 3.20
C THR A 200 -6.72 -12.02 1.68
N PRO A 201 -6.70 -13.15 0.96
CA PRO A 201 -6.84 -13.16 -0.49
C PRO A 201 -8.18 -12.61 -0.94
N LEU A 202 -8.15 -11.55 -1.76
CA LEU A 202 -9.33 -11.03 -2.47
C LEU A 202 -9.36 -11.44 -3.94
N SER A 203 -8.24 -11.97 -4.44
CA SER A 203 -8.19 -12.69 -5.71
C SER A 203 -7.33 -13.94 -5.55
N TRP A 204 -7.50 -14.90 -6.45
CA TRP A 204 -6.73 -16.14 -6.45
C TRP A 204 -6.21 -16.47 -7.85
N PRO A 205 -4.93 -16.82 -8.03
CA PRO A 205 -4.38 -17.11 -9.34
C PRO A 205 -4.75 -18.51 -9.83
N ILE A 206 -4.92 -18.65 -11.13
CA ILE A 206 -5.21 -19.92 -11.79
C ILE A 206 -4.00 -20.28 -12.66
N GLY A 207 -3.17 -21.16 -12.11
CA GLY A 207 -1.86 -21.48 -12.66
C GLY A 207 -0.85 -20.35 -12.51
N MET A 208 0.33 -20.54 -13.06
CA MET A 208 1.41 -19.56 -13.12
C MET A 208 2.29 -19.82 -14.35
N GLY A 209 3.18 -18.90 -14.68
CA GLY A 209 4.12 -19.05 -15.79
C GLY A 209 3.40 -19.33 -17.11
N LYS A 210 3.77 -20.43 -17.76
CA LYS A 210 3.12 -20.85 -19.02
C LYS A 210 1.69 -21.36 -18.83
N GLY A 211 1.37 -21.81 -17.63
CA GLY A 211 0.05 -22.32 -17.25
C GLY A 211 -0.91 -21.24 -16.76
N PHE A 212 -0.46 -20.00 -16.61
CA PHE A 212 -1.27 -18.91 -16.07
C PHE A 212 -2.47 -18.63 -16.98
N LYS A 213 -3.67 -18.88 -16.45
CA LYS A 213 -4.96 -18.68 -17.14
C LYS A 213 -5.72 -17.46 -16.66
N GLY A 214 -5.33 -16.86 -15.54
CA GLY A 214 -5.95 -15.65 -15.02
C GLY A 214 -6.17 -15.71 -13.51
N VAL A 215 -7.14 -14.93 -13.02
CA VAL A 215 -7.44 -14.84 -11.59
C VAL A 215 -8.93 -14.98 -11.34
N TYR A 216 -9.27 -15.61 -10.22
CA TYR A 216 -10.62 -15.60 -9.68
C TYR A 216 -10.72 -14.50 -8.62
N ASP A 217 -11.59 -13.51 -8.85
CA ASP A 217 -11.89 -12.45 -7.90
C ASP A 217 -12.84 -13.01 -6.84
N LEU A 218 -12.32 -13.24 -5.62
CA LEU A 218 -13.08 -13.76 -4.48
C LEU A 218 -14.05 -12.72 -3.93
N TYR A 219 -13.71 -11.43 -4.09
CA TYR A 219 -14.49 -10.31 -3.59
C TYR A 219 -15.74 -10.07 -4.45
N ARG A 220 -15.62 -10.21 -5.78
CA ARG A 220 -16.73 -10.00 -6.75
C ARG A 220 -17.32 -11.29 -7.31
N ARG A 221 -16.70 -12.45 -7.06
CA ARG A 221 -17.05 -13.75 -7.67
C ARG A 221 -17.00 -13.72 -9.19
N GLU A 222 -15.92 -13.14 -9.72
CA GLU A 222 -15.69 -12.99 -11.15
C GLU A 222 -14.42 -13.75 -11.56
N LEU A 223 -14.54 -14.64 -12.53
CA LEU A 223 -13.39 -15.22 -13.21
C LEU A 223 -12.88 -14.25 -14.27
N GLN A 224 -11.59 -13.99 -14.25
CA GLN A 224 -10.92 -13.14 -15.23
C GLN A 224 -9.87 -13.95 -15.96
N LEU A 225 -10.01 -14.05 -17.27
CA LEU A 225 -9.12 -14.84 -18.11
C LEU A 225 -7.96 -13.99 -18.62
N PHE A 226 -6.76 -14.54 -18.50
CA PHE A 226 -5.54 -13.96 -19.01
C PHE A 226 -5.27 -14.43 -20.43
N THR A 227 -5.10 -13.48 -21.35
CA THR A 227 -4.61 -13.75 -22.70
C THR A 227 -3.29 -13.01 -22.90
N PRO A 228 -2.14 -13.72 -23.06
CA PRO A 228 -0.84 -13.09 -23.25
C PRO A 228 -0.83 -12.08 -24.40
N GLY A 229 -0.26 -10.90 -24.15
CA GLY A 229 -0.11 -9.85 -25.16
C GLY A 229 -1.41 -9.13 -25.56
N GLN A 230 -2.55 -9.45 -24.94
CA GLN A 230 -3.79 -8.72 -25.14
C GLN A 230 -4.15 -7.91 -23.89
N THR A 231 -4.72 -6.73 -24.10
CA THR A 231 -5.38 -5.98 -23.02
C THR A 231 -6.67 -6.71 -22.66
N VAL A 232 -6.93 -6.88 -21.35
CA VAL A 232 -8.16 -7.52 -20.84
C VAL A 232 -9.38 -6.87 -21.48
N ARG A 233 -10.18 -7.67 -22.19
CA ARG A 233 -11.43 -7.24 -22.81
C ARG A 233 -12.60 -7.50 -21.86
N PRO A 234 -13.71 -6.76 -21.96
CA PRO A 234 -14.91 -7.03 -21.16
C PRO A 234 -15.43 -8.48 -21.28
N GLN A 235 -15.15 -9.13 -22.42
CA GLN A 235 -15.52 -10.53 -22.70
C GLN A 235 -14.68 -11.56 -21.94
N ASP A 236 -13.54 -11.14 -21.38
CA ASP A 236 -12.63 -12.02 -20.63
C ASP A 236 -13.05 -12.15 -19.16
N ARG A 237 -14.16 -11.51 -18.76
CA ARG A 237 -14.76 -11.63 -17.43
C ARG A 237 -16.00 -12.52 -17.49
N ILE A 238 -16.01 -13.54 -16.66
CA ILE A 238 -17.13 -14.48 -16.52
C ILE A 238 -17.58 -14.38 -15.07
N VAL A 239 -18.83 -13.99 -14.84
CA VAL A 239 -19.41 -14.02 -13.49
C VAL A 239 -19.66 -15.48 -13.13
N ILE A 240 -19.08 -15.94 -12.03
CA ILE A 240 -19.21 -17.32 -11.57
C ILE A 240 -19.99 -17.28 -10.26
N THR A 241 -21.26 -17.65 -10.29
CA THR A 241 -22.08 -17.68 -9.06
C THR A 241 -21.80 -18.92 -8.21
N ASP A 242 -21.31 -19.98 -8.86
CA ASP A 242 -21.02 -21.28 -8.27
C ASP A 242 -19.73 -21.84 -8.89
N LEU A 243 -18.80 -22.35 -8.08
CA LEU A 243 -17.56 -22.94 -8.58
C LEU A 243 -17.81 -24.28 -9.28
N ASP A 244 -18.98 -24.90 -9.10
CA ASP A 244 -19.40 -26.08 -9.85
C ASP A 244 -20.01 -25.75 -11.23
N ASP A 245 -20.01 -24.47 -11.64
CA ASP A 245 -20.50 -24.05 -12.95
C ASP A 245 -19.67 -24.71 -14.08
N PRO A 246 -20.31 -25.46 -15.02
CA PRO A 246 -19.62 -26.06 -16.16
C PRO A 246 -18.86 -25.07 -17.05
N GLN A 247 -19.21 -23.77 -17.02
CA GLN A 247 -18.45 -22.71 -17.69
C GLN A 247 -17.02 -22.61 -17.15
N LEU A 248 -16.81 -22.92 -15.86
CA LEU A 248 -15.49 -22.96 -15.24
C LEU A 248 -14.63 -24.06 -15.87
N ASP A 249 -15.19 -25.26 -16.04
CA ASP A 249 -14.50 -26.40 -16.68
C ASP A 249 -14.21 -26.12 -18.15
N ALA A 250 -15.14 -25.47 -18.86
CA ALA A 250 -14.93 -25.08 -20.25
C ALA A 250 -13.79 -24.06 -20.40
N ALA A 251 -13.69 -23.09 -19.48
CA ALA A 251 -12.66 -22.05 -19.53
C ALA A 251 -11.28 -22.56 -19.02
N LEU A 252 -11.28 -23.28 -17.90
CA LEU A 252 -10.05 -23.64 -17.17
C LEU A 252 -9.56 -25.05 -17.49
N GLY A 253 -10.43 -25.95 -17.95
CA GLY A 253 -10.11 -27.36 -18.15
C GLY A 253 -9.64 -27.99 -16.84
N ARG A 254 -8.54 -28.74 -16.87
CA ARG A 254 -7.97 -29.42 -15.70
C ARG A 254 -7.60 -28.50 -14.53
N GLN A 255 -7.49 -27.18 -14.75
CA GLN A 255 -7.18 -26.22 -13.69
C GLN A 255 -8.41 -25.83 -12.86
N ALA A 256 -9.64 -26.17 -13.29
CA ALA A 256 -10.86 -25.90 -12.53
C ALA A 256 -10.86 -26.64 -11.18
N ASP A 257 -10.47 -27.92 -11.17
CA ASP A 257 -10.42 -28.73 -9.94
C ASP A 257 -9.38 -28.20 -8.94
N LYS A 258 -8.23 -27.74 -9.44
CA LYS A 258 -7.22 -27.09 -8.58
C LYS A 258 -7.79 -25.82 -7.95
N LEU A 259 -8.45 -24.97 -8.73
CA LEU A 259 -9.09 -23.76 -8.20
C LEU A 259 -10.12 -24.11 -7.12
N ARG A 260 -11.01 -25.08 -7.38
CA ARG A 260 -12.01 -25.53 -6.39
C ARG A 260 -11.36 -25.97 -5.09
N GLY A 261 -10.34 -26.83 -5.16
CA GLY A 261 -9.62 -27.32 -3.99
C GLY A 261 -8.89 -26.19 -3.23
N ASP A 262 -8.25 -25.27 -3.96
CA ASP A 262 -7.58 -24.12 -3.34
C ASP A 262 -8.60 -23.21 -2.62
N ILE A 263 -9.76 -22.93 -3.22
CA ILE A 263 -10.79 -22.09 -2.58
C ILE A 263 -11.44 -22.79 -1.39
N GLU A 264 -11.72 -24.10 -1.46
CA GLU A 264 -12.22 -24.87 -0.32
C GLU A 264 -11.25 -24.82 0.87
N LEU A 265 -9.94 -24.95 0.59
CA LEU A 265 -8.91 -24.82 1.61
C LEU A 265 -8.87 -23.42 2.23
N LEU A 266 -8.96 -22.37 1.40
CA LEU A 266 -9.01 -20.98 1.90
C LEU A 266 -10.24 -20.74 2.78
N GLN A 267 -11.41 -21.26 2.41
CA GLN A 267 -12.62 -21.14 3.22
C GLN A 267 -12.51 -21.86 4.58
N GLY A 268 -11.73 -22.94 4.64
CA GLY A 268 -11.49 -23.69 5.87
C GLY A 268 -10.39 -23.13 6.78
N ALA A 269 -9.44 -22.37 6.22
CA ALA A 269 -8.21 -21.97 6.92
C ALA A 269 -8.01 -20.46 7.07
N ALA A 270 -8.50 -19.64 6.14
CA ALA A 270 -8.28 -18.19 6.15
C ALA A 270 -9.43 -17.45 6.84
N ASN A 271 -9.12 -16.40 7.60
CA ASN A 271 -10.15 -15.50 8.08
C ASN A 271 -10.69 -14.65 6.92
N PRO A 272 -11.99 -14.34 6.92
CA PRO A 272 -12.56 -13.43 5.94
C PRO A 272 -11.99 -12.02 6.10
N PHE A 273 -12.07 -11.25 5.02
CA PHE A 273 -11.64 -9.86 5.03
C PHE A 273 -12.54 -9.01 5.92
N ASP A 274 -11.92 -8.29 6.85
CA ASP A 274 -12.57 -7.28 7.69
C ASP A 274 -11.93 -5.91 7.45
N LEU A 275 -12.73 -4.95 7.02
CA LEU A 275 -12.27 -3.58 6.73
C LEU A 275 -11.65 -2.92 7.98
N THR A 276 -12.17 -3.20 9.17
CA THR A 276 -11.68 -2.65 10.43
C THR A 276 -10.29 -3.20 10.77
N GLU A 277 -10.06 -4.49 10.55
CA GLU A 277 -8.75 -5.11 10.76
C GLU A 277 -7.72 -4.63 9.74
N TYR A 278 -8.12 -4.47 8.47
CA TYR A 278 -7.27 -3.80 7.49
C TYR A 278 -6.89 -2.36 7.90
N LEU A 279 -7.85 -1.54 8.33
CA LEU A 279 -7.60 -0.18 8.77
C LEU A 279 -6.76 -0.09 10.06
N LYS A 280 -6.67 -1.17 10.84
CA LYS A 280 -5.75 -1.31 11.99
C LYS A 280 -4.38 -1.86 11.60
N ALA A 281 -4.16 -2.15 10.32
CA ALA A 281 -2.96 -2.81 9.80
C ALA A 281 -2.70 -4.22 10.39
N SER A 282 -3.76 -4.93 10.80
CA SER A 282 -3.67 -6.34 11.23
C SER A 282 -3.94 -7.33 10.09
N GLN A 283 -4.77 -6.95 9.11
CA GLN A 283 -5.02 -7.71 7.88
C GLN A 283 -4.49 -6.98 6.63
N SER A 284 -4.02 -7.76 5.67
CA SER A 284 -3.58 -7.28 4.35
C SER A 284 -4.36 -7.98 3.24
N PRO A 285 -5.22 -7.25 2.50
CA PRO A 285 -5.85 -7.76 1.28
C PRO A 285 -4.80 -8.15 0.24
N VAL A 286 -4.87 -9.38 -0.27
CA VAL A 286 -3.91 -9.89 -1.25
C VAL A 286 -4.54 -10.00 -2.64
N PHE A 287 -3.89 -9.37 -3.61
CA PHE A 287 -4.21 -9.43 -5.02
C PHE A 287 -3.09 -10.12 -5.81
N PHE A 288 -3.46 -10.80 -6.88
CA PHE A 288 -2.56 -11.57 -7.73
C PHE A 288 -2.60 -11.03 -9.15
N GLY A 289 -1.46 -10.93 -9.82
CA GLY A 289 -1.46 -10.51 -11.22
C GLY A 289 -0.10 -10.41 -11.91
N SER A 290 -0.12 -9.72 -13.04
CA SER A 290 1.05 -9.45 -13.88
C SER A 290 1.00 -8.01 -14.37
N ALA A 291 1.73 -7.13 -13.69
CA ALA A 291 1.77 -5.71 -14.03
C ALA A 291 2.35 -5.47 -15.45
N ILE A 292 3.30 -6.30 -15.90
CA ILE A 292 3.89 -6.18 -17.24
C ILE A 292 2.85 -6.42 -18.33
N ASN A 293 1.90 -7.33 -18.09
CA ASN A 293 0.80 -7.62 -19.00
C ASN A 293 -0.48 -6.83 -18.70
N ASN A 294 -0.44 -5.86 -17.77
CA ASN A 294 -1.60 -5.09 -17.35
C ASN A 294 -2.77 -5.97 -16.85
N PHE A 295 -2.45 -7.05 -16.13
CA PHE A 295 -3.43 -8.04 -15.65
C PHE A 295 -3.49 -8.03 -14.10
N GLY A 296 -4.70 -8.04 -13.53
CA GLY A 296 -4.94 -7.92 -12.07
C GLY A 296 -4.77 -6.51 -11.49
N VAL A 297 -4.23 -5.57 -12.27
CA VAL A 297 -3.97 -4.19 -11.84
C VAL A 297 -5.26 -3.38 -11.69
N LYS A 298 -6.25 -3.63 -12.56
CA LYS A 298 -7.52 -2.90 -12.50
C LYS A 298 -8.32 -3.29 -11.26
N GLU A 299 -8.34 -4.58 -10.94
CA GLU A 299 -9.02 -5.18 -9.80
C GLU A 299 -8.44 -4.65 -8.51
N LEU A 300 -7.11 -4.67 -8.44
CA LEU A 300 -6.36 -4.03 -7.38
C LEU A 300 -6.76 -2.55 -7.23
N LEU A 301 -6.75 -1.77 -8.30
CA LEU A 301 -7.06 -0.34 -8.24
C LEU A 301 -8.54 -0.06 -7.88
N ASP A 302 -9.45 -0.89 -8.37
CA ASP A 302 -10.88 -0.83 -8.04
C ASP A 302 -11.10 -1.07 -6.55
N ALA A 303 -10.51 -2.13 -5.99
CA ALA A 303 -10.58 -2.40 -4.56
C ALA A 303 -9.82 -1.35 -3.74
N PHE A 304 -8.67 -0.89 -4.23
CA PHE A 304 -7.85 0.11 -3.54
C PHE A 304 -8.64 1.40 -3.27
N VAL A 305 -9.33 1.95 -4.27
CA VAL A 305 -10.11 3.18 -4.07
C VAL A 305 -11.34 2.97 -3.19
N GLU A 306 -11.89 1.76 -3.16
CA GLU A 306 -13.03 1.39 -2.31
C GLU A 306 -12.63 1.16 -0.84
N LEU A 307 -11.44 0.61 -0.58
CA LEU A 307 -11.00 0.15 0.74
C LEU A 307 -10.04 1.10 1.46
N ALA A 308 -9.09 1.69 0.74
CA ALA A 308 -8.02 2.49 1.35
C ALA A 308 -8.57 3.79 1.99
N PRO A 309 -7.96 4.26 3.09
CA PRO A 309 -8.36 5.49 3.78
C PRO A 309 -8.17 6.76 2.94
#